data_AF-A0A1F6M8I4-F1
#
_entry.id   AF-A0A1F6M8I4-F1
#
_cell.length_a   1.000
_cell.length_b   1.000
_cell.length_c   1.000
_cell.angle_alpha   90.00
_cell.angle_beta   90.00
_cell.angle_gamma   90.00
#
_symmetry.space_group_name_H-M   'P 1'
#
loop_
_entity.id
_entity.type
_entity.pdbx_description
1 polymer ?
#
loop_
_entity_poly.entity_id
_entity_poly.type
_entity_poly.pdbx_seq_one_letter_code
_entity_poly.pdbx_strand_id
1 'polypeptide(L)'
;MRDKVDDIVIQEPPIQELKKKKSCLKRTCVTGCGCIVIFFVVSLFLLRLLHGPKQQELKEVPEPVHELVQVYEPDYIQKITLTKAGDRGRVIETLALVPKTLLAPIIITAQKTQGDAGWWKEIKEFIETPVTQAQDSIKIEWENVPAQPTFVVQYYQAAFEKKNFKMKTPEILGGASQYTFVSVENDQSASLYIVDDLSAFGTTYISLELFSSSF
;
A
#
# COMPACT_ATOMS: atom_id res chain seq x y z
N MET A 1 86.36 35.87 57.01
CA MET A 1 85.30 36.50 56.18
C MET A 1 84.26 35.43 55.92
N ARG A 2 82.97 35.76 56.10
CA ARG A 2 81.84 34.82 56.08
C ARG A 2 81.00 35.21 54.86
N ASP A 3 80.95 34.36 53.86
CA ASP A 3 80.19 34.62 52.63
C ASP A 3 78.69 34.63 52.94
N LYS A 4 78.02 35.72 52.54
CA LYS A 4 76.56 35.82 52.56
C LYS A 4 76.05 35.03 51.37
N VAL A 5 75.32 33.95 51.64
CA VAL A 5 74.57 33.22 50.63
C VAL A 5 73.28 34.01 50.40
N ASP A 6 73.13 34.56 49.20
CA ASP A 6 71.90 35.25 48.79
C ASP A 6 70.74 34.28 48.68
N ASP A 7 69.59 34.69 49.20
CA ASP A 7 68.33 33.95 49.21
C ASP A 7 67.72 33.98 47.80
N ILE A 8 67.81 32.86 47.08
CA ILE A 8 67.26 32.73 45.72
C ILE A 8 65.78 32.35 45.85
N VAL A 9 64.90 33.34 45.73
CA VAL A 9 63.45 33.13 45.63
C VAL A 9 63.13 32.47 44.29
N ILE A 10 62.86 31.17 44.32
CA ILE A 10 62.42 30.39 43.16
C ILE A 10 61.02 30.87 42.76
N GLN A 11 60.92 31.60 41.65
CA GLN A 11 59.62 31.91 41.02
C GLN A 11 59.07 30.63 40.41
N GLU A 12 58.03 30.06 41.01
CA GLU A 12 57.25 28.99 40.41
C GLU A 12 56.52 29.54 39.16
N PRO A 13 56.56 28.84 38.01
CA PRO A 13 55.84 29.29 36.83
C PRO A 13 54.33 29.31 37.12
N PRO A 14 53.59 30.30 36.59
CA PRO A 14 52.17 30.47 36.89
C PRO A 14 51.37 29.27 36.34
N ILE A 15 51.02 28.33 37.22
CA ILE A 15 50.19 27.14 36.93
C ILE A 15 48.76 27.54 36.51
N GLN A 16 48.42 28.84 36.55
CA GLN A 16 47.11 29.38 36.20
C GLN A 16 46.82 29.39 34.70
N GLU A 17 47.82 29.25 33.81
CA GLU A 17 47.57 29.22 32.35
C GLU A 17 47.07 27.87 31.83
N LEU A 18 47.30 26.76 32.54
CA LEU A 18 46.90 25.41 32.09
C LEU A 18 45.40 25.11 32.26
N LYS A 19 44.64 25.96 32.95
CA LYS A 19 43.19 25.77 33.16
C LYS A 19 42.30 26.32 32.04
N LYS A 20 42.85 27.00 31.04
CA LYS A 20 42.07 27.59 29.93
C LYS A 20 41.84 26.59 28.78
N LYS A 21 41.34 25.38 29.10
CA LYS A 21 40.80 24.48 28.05
C LYS A 21 39.49 25.06 27.53
N LYS A 22 39.57 25.89 26.49
CA LYS A 22 38.40 26.39 25.75
C LYS A 22 37.59 25.18 25.28
N SER A 23 36.41 25.03 25.88
CA SER A 23 35.43 24.00 25.58
C SER A 23 34.76 24.27 24.23
N CYS A 24 35.55 24.29 23.15
CA CYS A 24 35.04 24.41 21.77
C CYS A 24 34.49 23.08 21.26
N LEU A 25 34.78 21.97 21.95
CA LEU A 25 34.36 20.62 21.58
C LEU A 25 32.84 20.37 21.73
N LYS A 26 32.15 21.16 22.56
CA LYS A 26 30.70 20.97 22.79
C LYS A 26 29.81 21.54 21.69
N ARG A 27 30.30 22.45 20.84
CA ARG A 27 29.47 23.12 19.81
C ARG A 27 29.59 22.50 18.43
N THR A 28 30.74 21.94 18.07
CA THR A 28 30.97 21.28 16.77
C THR A 28 30.52 19.82 16.74
N CYS A 29 30.46 19.12 17.88
CA CYS A 29 30.01 17.73 17.92
C CYS A 29 28.48 17.58 17.72
N VAL A 30 27.71 18.60 18.13
CA VAL A 30 26.23 18.59 18.01
C VAL A 30 25.77 18.75 16.56
N THR A 31 26.43 19.60 15.77
CA THR A 31 26.13 19.76 14.34
C THR A 31 26.60 18.56 13.51
N GLY A 32 27.75 17.97 13.84
CA GLY A 32 28.26 16.78 13.14
C GLY A 32 27.43 15.52 13.40
N CYS A 33 27.09 15.24 14.66
CA CYS A 33 26.32 14.04 15.02
C CYS A 33 24.85 14.15 14.58
N GLY A 34 24.26 15.34 14.66
CA GLY A 34 22.88 15.57 14.21
C GLY A 34 22.67 15.31 12.71
N CYS A 35 23.58 15.76 11.85
CA CYS A 35 23.50 15.50 10.42
C CYS A 35 23.59 14.01 10.07
N ILE A 36 24.42 13.24 10.78
CA ILE A 36 24.55 11.79 10.56
C ILE A 36 23.23 11.09 10.92
N VAL A 37 22.62 11.43 12.05
CA VAL A 37 21.33 10.85 12.46
C VAL A 37 20.24 11.18 11.45
N ILE A 38 20.14 12.43 10.99
CA ILE A 38 19.17 12.83 9.96
C ILE A 38 19.41 12.07 8.65
N PHE A 39 20.67 11.94 8.23
CA PHE A 39 21.02 11.17 7.03
C PHE A 39 20.58 9.71 7.13
N PHE A 40 20.81 9.06 8.28
CA PHE A 40 20.34 7.69 8.51
C PHE A 40 18.80 7.59 8.46
N VAL A 41 18.08 8.51 9.09
CA VAL A 41 16.61 8.53 9.07
C VAL A 41 16.09 8.70 7.64
N VAL A 42 16.63 9.65 6.88
CA VAL A 42 16.25 9.89 5.48
C VAL A 42 16.61 8.69 4.61
N SER A 43 17.79 8.09 4.80
CA SER A 43 18.22 6.90 4.07
C SER A 43 17.30 5.70 4.34
N LEU A 44 16.91 5.46 5.59
CA LEU A 44 15.97 4.40 5.94
C LEU A 44 14.58 4.66 5.35
N PHE A 45 14.13 5.92 5.35
CA PHE A 45 12.87 6.33 4.74
C PHE A 45 12.87 6.09 3.22
N LEU A 46 13.96 6.47 2.53
CA LEU A 46 14.14 6.20 1.10
C LEU A 46 14.20 4.70 0.78
N LEU A 47 14.92 3.92 1.59
CA LEU A 47 14.96 2.46 1.44
C LEU A 47 13.56 1.85 1.61
N ARG A 48 12.77 2.34 2.57
CA ARG A 48 11.39 1.88 2.75
C ARG A 48 10.50 2.20 1.55
N LEU A 49 10.66 3.38 0.94
CA LEU A 49 9.95 3.77 -0.29
C LEU A 49 10.37 2.94 -1.51
N LEU A 50 11.66 2.61 -1.63
CA LEU A 50 12.19 1.84 -2.76
C LEU A 50 11.86 0.34 -2.70
N HIS A 51 11.60 -0.21 -1.51
CA HIS A 51 11.25 -1.62 -1.29
C HIS A 51 9.73 -1.87 -1.20
N GLY A 52 8.91 -1.02 -1.82
CA GLY A 52 7.48 -1.25 -1.94
C GLY A 52 7.13 -2.59 -2.62
N PRO A 53 5.88 -3.07 -2.46
CA PRO A 53 5.43 -4.33 -3.06
C PRO A 53 5.71 -4.33 -4.57
N LYS A 54 6.48 -5.30 -5.05
CA LYS A 54 6.76 -5.45 -6.47
C LYS A 54 5.62 -6.23 -7.12
N GLN A 55 4.59 -5.51 -7.53
CA GLN A 55 3.62 -6.06 -8.48
C GLN A 55 4.37 -6.48 -9.74
N GLN A 56 4.22 -7.74 -10.13
CA GLN A 56 4.84 -8.27 -11.35
C GLN A 56 3.83 -8.13 -12.49
N GLU A 57 4.14 -7.27 -13.45
CA GLU A 57 3.37 -7.20 -14.69
C GLU A 57 3.71 -8.42 -15.54
N LEU A 58 2.68 -9.19 -15.89
CA LEU A 58 2.79 -10.38 -16.72
C LEU A 58 2.43 -10.02 -18.17
N LYS A 59 3.16 -10.59 -19.12
CA LYS A 59 2.88 -10.40 -20.55
C LYS A 59 1.74 -11.26 -21.06
N GLU A 60 1.53 -12.41 -20.42
CA GLU A 60 0.56 -13.42 -20.82
C GLU A 60 -0.18 -13.91 -19.58
N VAL A 61 -1.42 -14.37 -19.78
CA VAL A 61 -2.25 -14.91 -18.70
C VAL A 61 -1.70 -16.28 -18.29
N PRO A 62 -1.44 -16.53 -16.99
CA PRO A 62 -0.92 -17.82 -16.54
C PRO A 62 -1.88 -18.98 -16.83
N GLU A 63 -1.33 -20.17 -17.09
CA GLU A 63 -2.11 -21.40 -17.32
C GLU A 63 -3.13 -21.71 -16.20
N PRO A 64 -2.82 -21.56 -14.90
CA PRO A 64 -3.80 -21.77 -13.83
C PRO A 64 -5.04 -20.88 -13.93
N VAL A 65 -4.90 -19.69 -14.52
CA VAL A 65 -6.03 -18.78 -14.74
C VAL A 65 -6.90 -19.26 -15.89
N HIS A 66 -6.30 -19.73 -16.98
CA HIS A 66 -7.02 -20.29 -18.12
C HIS A 66 -7.85 -21.52 -17.75
N GLU A 67 -7.38 -22.34 -16.80
CA GLU A 67 -8.13 -23.48 -16.28
C GLU A 67 -9.37 -23.06 -15.47
N LEU A 68 -9.26 -21.94 -14.75
CA LEU A 68 -10.33 -21.42 -13.91
C LEU A 68 -11.38 -20.68 -14.74
N VAL A 69 -10.95 -19.83 -15.67
CA VAL A 69 -11.83 -18.97 -16.45
C VAL A 69 -11.24 -18.64 -17.81
N GLN A 70 -12.09 -18.67 -18.85
CA GLN A 70 -11.69 -18.23 -20.18
C GLN A 70 -11.65 -16.70 -20.22
N VAL A 71 -10.47 -16.17 -20.54
CA VAL A 71 -10.22 -14.75 -20.73
C VAL A 71 -11.12 -14.19 -21.82
N TYR A 72 -11.91 -13.17 -21.49
CA TYR A 72 -12.74 -12.47 -22.47
C TYR A 72 -11.89 -11.55 -23.35
N GLU A 73 -12.07 -11.59 -24.67
CA GLU A 73 -11.48 -10.67 -25.67
C GLU A 73 -10.04 -10.19 -25.33
N PRO A 74 -9.02 -11.05 -25.52
CA PRO A 74 -7.66 -10.78 -25.07
C PRO A 74 -7.02 -9.53 -25.70
N ASP A 75 -7.49 -9.14 -26.89
CA ASP A 75 -7.01 -7.95 -27.61
C ASP A 75 -7.28 -6.62 -26.86
N TYR A 76 -8.21 -6.63 -25.90
CA TYR A 76 -8.57 -5.46 -25.09
C TYR A 76 -7.90 -5.44 -23.71
N ILE A 77 -7.04 -6.42 -23.40
CA ILE A 77 -6.29 -6.46 -22.15
C ILE A 77 -5.24 -5.37 -22.16
N GLN A 78 -5.29 -4.50 -21.16
CA GLN A 78 -4.27 -3.47 -20.93
C GLN A 78 -3.17 -3.97 -20.00
N LYS A 79 -3.55 -4.72 -18.97
CA LYS A 79 -2.62 -5.08 -17.90
C LYS A 79 -3.00 -6.40 -17.23
N ILE A 80 -1.96 -7.19 -16.94
CA ILE A 80 -2.06 -8.39 -16.11
C ILE A 80 -1.05 -8.22 -14.99
N THR A 81 -1.50 -8.32 -13.74
CA THR A 81 -0.67 -8.12 -12.57
C THR A 81 -0.75 -9.31 -11.64
N LEU A 82 0.39 -9.90 -11.31
CA LEU A 82 0.52 -10.87 -10.21
C LEU A 82 0.97 -10.14 -8.94
N THR A 83 0.19 -10.29 -7.88
CA THR A 83 0.53 -9.82 -6.54
C THR A 83 0.67 -11.02 -5.63
N LYS A 84 1.87 -11.26 -5.09
CA LYS A 84 2.08 -12.35 -4.13
C LYS A 84 1.56 -11.99 -2.75
N ALA A 85 1.07 -12.98 -2.01
CA ALA A 85 0.57 -12.87 -0.64
C ALA A 85 1.53 -12.12 0.29
N GLY A 86 2.83 -12.41 0.18
CA GLY A 86 3.89 -11.79 0.99
C GLY A 86 4.08 -10.29 0.72
N ASP A 87 3.72 -9.82 -0.47
CA ASP A 87 3.81 -8.40 -0.84
C ASP A 87 2.55 -7.63 -0.42
N ARG A 88 1.37 -8.27 -0.40
CA ARG A 88 0.09 -7.68 0.06
C ARG A 88 0.07 -7.45 1.58
N GLY A 89 0.62 -8.39 2.36
CA GLY A 89 0.71 -8.27 3.82
C GLY A 89 1.48 -7.04 4.31
N ARG A 90 2.56 -6.66 3.61
CA ARG A 90 3.40 -5.49 3.96
C ARG A 90 2.70 -4.14 3.71
N VAL A 91 1.78 -4.08 2.74
CA VAL A 91 0.97 -2.89 2.47
C VAL A 91 -0.08 -2.69 3.55
N ILE A 92 -0.74 -3.77 3.98
CA ILE A 92 -1.78 -3.72 5.02
C ILE A 92 -1.16 -3.39 6.39
N GLU A 93 0.02 -3.93 6.73
CA GLU A 93 0.78 -3.49 7.92
C GLU A 93 1.08 -1.99 7.92
N THR A 94 1.22 -1.38 6.74
CA THR A 94 1.48 0.06 6.59
C THR A 94 0.18 0.88 6.61
N LEU A 95 -0.95 0.32 6.16
CA LEU A 95 -2.27 0.98 6.22
C LEU A 95 -2.86 1.04 7.63
N ALA A 96 -2.51 0.09 8.51
CA ALA A 96 -2.82 0.14 9.94
C ALA A 96 -2.20 1.37 10.67
N LEU A 97 -1.27 2.07 10.00
CA LEU A 97 -0.58 3.26 10.50
C LEU A 97 -0.98 4.55 9.75
N VAL A 98 -2.09 4.57 9.01
CA VAL A 98 -2.56 5.81 8.35
C VAL A 98 -3.07 6.79 9.41
N PRO A 99 -2.45 7.99 9.53
CA PRO A 99 -2.90 8.99 10.50
C PRO A 99 -4.31 9.47 10.15
N LYS A 100 -5.18 9.57 11.17
CA LYS A 100 -6.57 10.03 11.07
C LYS A 100 -6.76 11.40 10.36
N THR A 101 -5.68 12.16 10.15
CA THR A 101 -5.69 13.46 9.47
C THR A 101 -5.90 13.35 7.95
N LEU A 102 -5.54 12.23 7.31
CA LEU A 102 -5.79 12.02 5.88
C LEU A 102 -7.24 11.63 5.57
N LEU A 103 -7.97 11.10 6.57
CA LEU A 103 -9.40 10.77 6.45
C LEU A 103 -10.32 11.97 6.72
N ALA A 104 -9.78 13.06 7.29
CA ALA A 104 -10.55 14.26 7.66
C ALA A 104 -11.27 14.96 6.48
N PRO A 105 -10.70 15.08 5.27
CA PRO A 105 -11.39 15.73 4.15
C PRO A 105 -12.64 14.97 3.72
N ILE A 106 -12.59 13.63 3.73
CA ILE A 106 -13.71 12.75 3.36
C ILE A 106 -14.84 12.86 4.38
N ILE A 107 -14.51 12.96 5.67
CA ILE A 107 -15.46 13.15 6.77
C ILE A 107 -16.20 14.49 6.64
N ILE A 108 -15.50 15.57 6.29
CA ILE A 108 -16.10 16.92 6.19
C ILE A 108 -17.02 17.04 4.96
N THR A 109 -16.67 16.40 3.84
CA THR A 109 -17.54 16.36 2.65
C THR A 109 -18.76 15.47 2.87
N ALA A 110 -18.61 14.33 3.56
CA ALA A 110 -19.71 13.43 3.89
C ALA A 110 -20.71 14.06 4.87
N GLN A 111 -20.24 14.84 5.86
CA GLN A 111 -21.11 15.51 6.84
C GLN A 111 -22.08 16.56 6.24
N LYS A 112 -21.82 17.06 5.02
CA LYS A 112 -22.75 17.96 4.33
C LYS A 112 -23.93 17.24 3.68
N THR A 113 -23.86 15.93 3.54
CA THR A 113 -24.90 15.08 2.97
C THR A 113 -25.40 14.11 4.04
N GLN A 114 -26.46 14.53 4.73
CA GLN A 114 -27.33 13.74 5.61
C GLN A 114 -26.75 13.31 6.97
N GLY A 115 -27.38 13.83 8.02
CA GLY A 115 -27.19 13.45 9.42
C GLY A 115 -27.88 12.13 9.76
N ASP A 116 -27.47 11.04 9.12
CA ASP A 116 -27.98 9.71 9.44
C ASP A 116 -26.92 8.87 10.16
N ALA A 117 -27.31 8.15 11.20
CA ALA A 117 -26.38 7.34 12.01
C ALA A 117 -25.92 6.05 11.29
N GLY A 118 -26.36 5.82 10.05
CA GLY A 118 -26.06 4.66 9.21
C GLY A 118 -24.68 4.67 8.56
N TRP A 119 -24.14 5.82 8.16
CA TRP A 119 -22.88 5.86 7.39
C TRP A 119 -21.65 5.40 8.19
N TRP A 120 -21.66 5.57 9.51
CA TRP A 120 -20.61 5.04 10.38
C TRP A 120 -20.62 3.50 10.43
N LYS A 121 -21.78 2.87 10.26
CA LYS A 121 -21.87 1.41 10.12
C LYS A 121 -21.39 0.97 8.74
N GLU A 122 -21.73 1.69 7.68
CA GLU A 122 -21.27 1.39 6.31
C GLU A 122 -19.75 1.55 6.17
N ILE A 123 -19.15 2.59 6.76
CA ILE A 123 -17.69 2.74 6.80
C ILE A 123 -17.05 1.70 7.71
N LYS A 124 -17.68 1.39 8.85
CA LYS A 124 -17.19 0.33 9.72
C LYS A 124 -17.24 -1.03 9.01
N GLU A 125 -18.28 -1.34 8.25
CA GLU A 125 -18.38 -2.55 7.42
C GLU A 125 -17.39 -2.53 6.24
N PHE A 126 -17.10 -1.37 5.64
CA PHE A 126 -16.06 -1.22 4.61
C PHE A 126 -14.62 -1.36 5.17
N ILE A 127 -14.39 -0.97 6.43
CA ILE A 127 -13.09 -1.09 7.11
C ILE A 127 -12.93 -2.48 7.78
N GLU A 128 -14.01 -3.05 8.31
CA GLU A 128 -14.04 -4.34 8.98
C GLU A 128 -14.28 -5.50 8.02
N THR A 129 -14.70 -5.30 6.76
CA THR A 129 -14.62 -6.34 5.74
C THR A 129 -13.15 -6.63 5.54
N PRO A 130 -12.66 -7.72 6.11
CA PRO A 130 -11.25 -7.92 6.11
C PRO A 130 -10.99 -8.42 4.68
N VAL A 131 -10.26 -7.64 3.87
CA VAL A 131 -9.64 -8.14 2.63
C VAL A 131 -8.47 -9.04 3.05
N THR A 132 -8.78 -10.02 3.90
CA THR A 132 -7.86 -10.91 4.59
C THR A 132 -8.03 -12.27 3.98
N GLN A 133 -7.30 -12.46 2.92
CA GLN A 133 -6.55 -13.68 2.80
C GLN A 133 -5.22 -13.27 2.18
N ALA A 134 -4.13 -13.61 2.86
CA ALA A 134 -2.78 -13.53 2.31
C ALA A 134 -2.66 -14.61 1.22
N GLN A 135 -3.43 -14.42 0.15
CA GLN A 135 -3.46 -15.25 -1.03
C GLN A 135 -2.80 -14.46 -2.15
N ASP A 136 -2.19 -15.20 -3.06
CA ASP A 136 -1.71 -14.62 -4.30
C ASP A 136 -2.92 -14.15 -5.10
N SER A 137 -2.81 -13.01 -5.77
CA SER A 137 -3.84 -12.52 -6.66
C SER A 137 -3.32 -12.23 -8.05
N ILE A 138 -4.12 -12.62 -9.05
CA ILE A 138 -3.89 -12.26 -10.44
C ILE A 138 -5.02 -11.32 -10.83
N LYS A 139 -4.65 -10.11 -11.23
CA LYS A 139 -5.57 -9.09 -11.72
C LYS A 139 -5.40 -8.94 -13.23
N ILE A 140 -6.49 -9.04 -13.98
CA ILE A 140 -6.54 -8.78 -15.41
C ILE A 140 -7.43 -7.55 -15.62
N GLU A 141 -6.95 -6.58 -16.39
CA GLU A 141 -7.60 -5.31 -16.63
C GLU A 141 -7.82 -5.11 -18.13
N TRP A 142 -9.05 -4.78 -18.50
CA TRP A 142 -9.46 -4.45 -19.86
C TRP A 142 -9.99 -3.01 -19.90
N GLU A 143 -9.80 -2.35 -21.04
CA GLU A 143 -10.34 -1.02 -21.31
C GLU A 143 -11.06 -0.98 -22.66
N ASN A 144 -12.11 -0.16 -22.75
CA ASN A 144 -12.87 0.11 -23.97
C ASN A 144 -13.37 -1.15 -24.68
N VAL A 145 -13.95 -2.08 -23.92
CA VAL A 145 -14.43 -3.36 -24.41
C VAL A 145 -15.77 -3.14 -25.15
N PRO A 146 -15.96 -3.66 -26.38
CA PRO A 146 -17.15 -3.37 -27.19
C PRO A 146 -18.43 -4.10 -26.70
N ALA A 147 -18.33 -4.86 -25.62
CA ALA A 147 -19.44 -5.59 -25.04
C ALA A 147 -20.16 -4.77 -23.98
N GLN A 148 -21.46 -5.02 -23.83
CA GLN A 148 -22.25 -4.40 -22.77
C GLN A 148 -21.84 -4.95 -21.39
N PRO A 149 -21.87 -4.12 -20.32
CA PRO A 149 -21.52 -4.56 -18.97
C PRO A 149 -22.30 -5.80 -18.52
N THR A 150 -23.61 -5.82 -18.81
CA THR A 150 -24.51 -6.93 -18.46
C THR A 150 -24.10 -8.25 -19.11
N PHE A 151 -23.63 -8.21 -20.36
CA PHE A 151 -23.14 -9.38 -21.06
C PHE A 151 -21.86 -9.91 -20.41
N VAL A 152 -20.92 -9.03 -20.06
CA VAL A 152 -19.66 -9.43 -19.41
C VAL A 152 -19.92 -10.08 -18.05
N VAL A 153 -20.85 -9.53 -17.26
CA VAL A 153 -21.27 -10.13 -15.99
C VAL A 153 -21.82 -11.53 -16.22
N GLN A 154 -22.75 -11.70 -17.16
CA GLN A 154 -23.36 -13.00 -17.46
C GLN A 154 -22.34 -14.02 -17.96
N TYR A 155 -21.39 -13.59 -18.81
CA TYR A 155 -20.32 -14.42 -19.31
C TYR A 155 -19.48 -15.01 -18.16
N TYR A 156 -18.99 -14.14 -17.27
CA TYR A 156 -18.16 -14.58 -16.15
C TYR A 156 -18.97 -15.33 -15.09
N GLN A 157 -20.20 -14.93 -14.81
CA GLN A 157 -21.09 -15.66 -13.91
C GLN A 157 -21.28 -17.10 -14.40
N ALA A 158 -21.60 -17.30 -15.68
CA ALA A 158 -21.76 -18.63 -16.25
C ALA A 158 -20.46 -19.44 -16.24
N ALA A 159 -19.30 -18.80 -16.42
CA ALA A 159 -18.00 -19.45 -16.34
C ALA A 159 -17.68 -19.92 -14.91
N PHE A 160 -17.91 -19.07 -13.91
CA PHE A 160 -17.67 -19.38 -12.50
C PHE A 160 -18.66 -20.40 -11.93
N GLU A 161 -19.95 -20.32 -12.30
CA GLU A 161 -20.96 -21.30 -11.88
C GLU A 161 -20.63 -22.72 -12.36
N LYS A 162 -20.07 -22.89 -13.57
CA LYS A 162 -19.58 -24.19 -14.07
C LYS A 162 -18.45 -24.79 -13.22
N LYS A 163 -17.78 -23.96 -12.41
CA LYS A 163 -16.68 -24.33 -11.51
C LYS A 163 -17.12 -24.34 -10.04
N ASN A 164 -18.42 -24.42 -9.76
CA ASN A 164 -19.00 -24.45 -8.42
C ASN A 164 -18.71 -23.18 -7.58
N PHE A 165 -18.53 -22.03 -8.22
CA PHE A 165 -18.52 -20.75 -7.53
C PHE A 165 -19.95 -20.25 -7.32
N LYS A 166 -20.16 -19.55 -6.21
CA LYS A 166 -21.40 -18.82 -5.92
C LYS A 166 -21.14 -17.33 -5.94
N MET A 167 -21.98 -16.61 -6.68
CA MET A 167 -21.98 -15.15 -6.70
C MET A 167 -22.64 -14.63 -5.42
N LYS A 168 -21.98 -13.69 -4.74
CA LYS A 168 -22.58 -12.90 -3.65
C LYS A 168 -23.45 -11.78 -4.23
N THR A 169 -24.25 -11.14 -3.39
CA THR A 169 -25.00 -9.94 -3.77
C THR A 169 -24.06 -8.90 -4.38
N PRO A 170 -24.36 -8.35 -5.57
CA PRO A 170 -23.51 -7.36 -6.20
C PRO A 170 -23.54 -6.04 -5.43
N GLU A 171 -22.41 -5.36 -5.39
CA GLU A 171 -22.27 -4.02 -4.83
C GLU A 171 -22.23 -3.02 -5.98
N ILE A 172 -23.13 -2.03 -5.96
CA ILE A 172 -23.27 -1.05 -7.03
C ILE A 172 -23.10 0.34 -6.43
N LEU A 173 -22.13 1.11 -6.93
CA LEU A 173 -21.82 2.44 -6.45
C LEU A 173 -21.40 3.36 -7.60
N GLY A 174 -22.17 4.43 -7.84
CA GLY A 174 -21.74 5.56 -8.66
C GLY A 174 -21.32 5.23 -10.10
N GLY A 175 -21.99 4.29 -10.78
CA GLY A 175 -21.65 3.86 -12.15
C GLY A 175 -20.63 2.72 -12.21
N ALA A 176 -20.16 2.23 -11.05
CA ALA A 176 -19.39 1.02 -10.94
C ALA A 176 -20.20 -0.11 -10.30
N SER A 177 -19.88 -1.34 -10.67
CA SER A 177 -20.47 -2.57 -10.14
C SER A 177 -19.38 -3.57 -9.80
N GLN A 178 -19.47 -4.17 -8.63
CA GLN A 178 -18.57 -5.21 -8.15
C GLN A 178 -19.36 -6.50 -7.88
N TYR A 179 -18.87 -7.59 -8.44
CA TYR A 179 -19.43 -8.93 -8.31
C TYR A 179 -18.38 -9.82 -7.67
N THR A 180 -18.70 -10.39 -6.51
CA THR A 180 -17.78 -11.30 -5.81
C THR A 180 -18.25 -12.74 -5.98
N PHE A 181 -17.35 -13.62 -6.41
CA PHE A 181 -17.56 -15.05 -6.56
C PHE A 181 -16.70 -15.78 -5.54
N VAL A 182 -17.28 -16.75 -4.85
CA VAL A 182 -16.56 -17.59 -3.87
C VAL A 182 -16.77 -19.05 -4.22
N SER A 183 -15.68 -19.81 -4.29
CA SER A 183 -15.75 -21.26 -4.52
C SER A 183 -16.39 -21.94 -3.32
N VAL A 184 -17.25 -22.93 -3.58
CA VAL A 184 -17.86 -23.75 -2.53
C VAL A 184 -16.92 -24.89 -2.08
N GLU A 185 -16.00 -25.29 -2.96
CA GLU A 185 -15.16 -26.48 -2.78
C GLU A 185 -13.73 -26.13 -2.37
N ASN A 186 -13.22 -24.99 -2.83
CA ASN A 186 -11.84 -24.56 -2.63
C ASN A 186 -11.77 -23.19 -1.93
N ASP A 187 -10.64 -22.87 -1.31
CA ASP A 187 -10.38 -21.53 -0.73
C ASP A 187 -9.98 -20.52 -1.83
N GLN A 188 -10.78 -20.45 -2.89
CA GLN A 188 -10.59 -19.57 -4.05
C GLN A 188 -11.73 -18.56 -4.12
N SER A 189 -11.39 -17.34 -4.49
CA SER A 189 -12.39 -16.29 -4.75
C SER A 189 -12.03 -15.49 -5.99
N ALA A 190 -13.02 -14.81 -6.54
CA ALA A 190 -12.84 -13.90 -7.66
C ALA A 190 -13.68 -12.64 -7.44
N SER A 191 -13.17 -11.50 -7.90
CA SER A 191 -13.89 -10.23 -7.91
C SER A 191 -13.88 -9.69 -9.32
N LEU A 192 -15.07 -9.46 -9.87
CA LEU A 192 -15.27 -8.78 -11.15
C LEU A 192 -15.76 -7.37 -10.86
N TYR A 193 -14.97 -6.39 -11.27
CA TYR A 193 -15.28 -4.98 -11.16
C TYR A 193 -15.48 -4.41 -12.55
N ILE A 194 -16.59 -3.70 -12.74
CA ILE A 194 -16.96 -3.09 -14.02
C ILE A 194 -17.31 -1.63 -13.77
N VAL A 195 -16.73 -0.75 -14.58
CA VAL A 195 -17.10 0.67 -14.66
C VAL A 195 -17.70 0.92 -16.02
N ASP A 196 -18.88 1.52 -16.00
CA ASP A 196 -19.59 1.88 -17.21
C ASP A 196 -19.80 3.40 -17.28
N ASP A 197 -19.65 3.94 -18.48
CA ASP A 197 -20.04 5.32 -18.80
C ASP A 197 -21.21 5.24 -19.77
N LEU A 198 -22.39 5.70 -19.32
CA LEU A 198 -23.63 5.68 -20.11
C LEU A 198 -23.53 6.44 -21.44
N SER A 199 -22.50 7.27 -21.62
CA SER A 199 -22.24 8.00 -22.86
C SER A 199 -21.32 7.27 -23.84
N ALA A 200 -20.62 6.22 -23.40
CA ALA A 200 -19.71 5.41 -24.21
C ALA A 200 -20.41 4.16 -24.77
N PHE A 201 -19.94 3.67 -25.91
CA PHE A 201 -20.40 2.38 -26.44
C PHE A 201 -19.58 1.24 -25.82
N GLY A 202 -20.26 0.26 -25.23
CA GLY A 202 -19.63 -0.91 -24.63
C GLY A 202 -19.37 -0.74 -23.14
N THR A 203 -18.25 -1.25 -22.65
CA THR A 203 -17.82 -1.18 -21.25
C THR A 203 -16.49 -0.46 -21.16
N THR A 204 -16.45 0.64 -20.40
CA THR A 204 -15.25 1.49 -20.28
C THR A 204 -14.09 0.75 -19.63
N TYR A 205 -14.35 0.05 -18.52
CA TYR A 205 -13.29 -0.65 -17.79
C TYR A 205 -13.82 -1.91 -17.11
N ILE A 206 -13.00 -2.96 -17.16
CA ILE A 206 -13.26 -4.25 -16.54
C ILE A 206 -12.00 -4.67 -15.81
N SER A 207 -12.17 -5.17 -14.59
CA SER A 207 -11.11 -5.76 -13.81
C SER A 207 -11.58 -7.08 -13.22
N LEU A 208 -10.87 -8.16 -13.54
CA LEU A 208 -11.07 -9.46 -12.92
C LEU A 208 -9.88 -9.75 -12.02
N GLU A 209 -10.11 -9.84 -10.71
CA GLU A 209 -9.10 -10.26 -9.74
C GLU A 209 -9.45 -11.66 -9.23
N LEU A 210 -8.51 -12.60 -9.38
CA LEU A 210 -8.61 -13.96 -8.88
C LEU A 210 -7.71 -14.10 -7.67
N PHE A 211 -8.20 -14.78 -6.63
CA PHE A 211 -7.48 -15.02 -5.38
C PHE A 211 -7.32 -16.52 -5.17
N SER A 212 -6.08 -16.95 -4.95
CA SER A 212 -5.77 -18.34 -4.63
C SER A 212 -4.49 -18.42 -3.80
N SER A 213 -4.37 -19.46 -2.97
CA SER A 213 -3.18 -19.71 -2.16
C SER A 213 -2.01 -20.34 -2.93
N SER A 214 -2.20 -20.70 -4.20
CA SER A 214 -1.22 -21.47 -5.00
C SER A 214 -1.14 -21.02 -6.46
N PHE A 215 -0.86 -19.75 -6.72
CA PHE A 215 -0.54 -19.29 -8.08
C PHE A 215 0.97 -19.38 -8.39
#